data_AF-A0A1J3GDI6-F1
#
_entry.id   AF-A0A1J3GDI6-F1
#
_cell.length_a   1.000
_cell.length_b   1.000
_cell.length_c   1.000
_cell.angle_alpha   90.00
_cell.angle_beta   90.00
_cell.angle_gamma   90.00
#
_symmetry.space_group_name_H-M   'P 1'
#
loop_
_entity.id
_entity.type
_entity.pdbx_description
1 polymer ?
#
loop_
_entity_poly.entity_id
_entity_poly.type
_entity_poly.pdbx_seq_one_letter_code
_entity_poly.pdbx_strand_id
1 'polypeptide(L)'
;LHLSQYIETSSSYQNTKTLLRFYDPSVIIVPPNKLAADGMVGVSELVDRCYSTVRKVVLARGCFDDTKGAVLIQNLAAEEPLALGLDTYYKQHYLSLAAAAATIKWIEAEKGVIVTNHSLTVTFNGSFDHMNIDATSVENLE
;
A
#
# COMPACT_ATOMS: atom_id res chain seq x y z
N LEU A 1 -10.13 3.38 3.92
CA LEU A 1 -9.05 2.82 3.09
C LEU A 1 -8.08 3.94 2.74
N HIS A 2 -6.83 3.82 3.21
CA HIS A 2 -5.78 4.81 2.95
C HIS A 2 -4.87 4.28 1.84
N LEU A 3 -4.74 5.03 0.76
CA LEU A 3 -3.90 4.69 -0.39
C LEU A 3 -2.73 5.67 -0.45
N SER A 4 -1.51 5.15 -0.43
CA SER A 4 -0.29 5.96 -0.56
C SER A 4 0.59 5.41 -1.66
N GLN A 5 1.17 6.32 -2.44
CA GLN A 5 2.20 6.02 -3.43
C GLN A 5 3.26 7.10 -3.34
N TYR A 6 4.51 6.69 -3.25
CA TYR A 6 5.65 7.58 -3.14
C TYR A 6 6.87 6.93 -3.78
N ILE A 7 7.84 7.76 -4.12
CA ILE A 7 9.14 7.31 -4.61
C ILE A 7 10.03 7.08 -3.40
N GLU A 8 10.66 5.90 -3.35
CA GLU A 8 11.76 5.67 -2.43
C GLU A 8 13.05 6.17 -3.09
N THR A 9 13.74 7.11 -2.43
CA THR A 9 14.98 7.71 -2.96
C THR A 9 16.23 6.94 -2.57
N SER A 10 16.10 5.89 -1.74
CA SER A 10 17.21 5.12 -1.19
C SER A 10 16.89 3.62 -1.13
N SER A 11 17.90 2.77 -1.30
CA SER A 11 17.78 1.31 -1.09
C SER A 11 17.48 0.91 0.36
N SER A 12 17.48 1.86 1.29
CA SER A 12 17.21 1.64 2.71
C SER A 12 15.72 1.63 3.08
N TYR A 13 14.83 2.01 2.16
CA TYR A 13 13.37 2.01 2.34
C TYR A 13 12.87 2.78 3.57
N GLN A 14 13.45 3.95 3.85
CA GLN A 14 13.15 4.67 5.10
C GLN A 14 11.70 5.15 5.14
N ASN A 15 11.19 5.69 4.03
CA ASN A 15 9.80 6.16 3.98
C ASN A 15 8.84 4.98 4.22
N THR A 16 9.10 3.84 3.58
CA THR A 16 8.32 2.62 3.82
C THR A 16 8.42 2.14 5.25
N LYS A 17 9.61 2.16 5.87
CA LYS A 17 9.78 1.76 7.27
C LYS A 17 9.05 2.69 8.23
N THR A 18 9.10 3.99 8.01
CA THR A 18 8.35 4.96 8.81
C THR A 18 6.85 4.70 8.73
N LEU A 19 6.31 4.47 7.52
CA LEU A 19 4.87 4.17 7.38
C LEU A 19 4.49 2.82 8.01
N LEU A 20 5.32 1.79 7.86
CA LEU A 20 5.06 0.49 8.49
C LEU A 20 5.07 0.60 10.02
N ARG A 21 5.96 1.41 10.61
CA ARG A 21 5.92 1.71 12.04
C ARG A 21 4.70 2.51 12.45
N PHE A 22 4.33 3.52 11.66
CA PHE A 22 3.15 4.35 11.94
C PHE A 22 1.83 3.55 11.90
N TYR A 23 1.68 2.66 10.92
CA TYR A 23 0.46 1.87 10.75
C TYR A 23 0.44 0.56 11.55
N ASP A 24 1.59 0.12 12.10
CA ASP A 24 1.77 -1.11 12.88
C ASP A 24 0.95 -2.31 12.34
N PRO A 25 1.25 -2.78 11.11
CA PRO A 25 0.41 -3.76 10.45
C PRO A 25 0.54 -5.15 11.08
N SER A 26 -0.61 -5.82 11.29
CA SER A 26 -0.63 -7.24 11.68
C SER A 26 -0.29 -8.20 10.53
N VAL A 27 -0.46 -7.75 9.27
CA VAL A 27 -0.19 -8.51 8.05
C VAL A 27 0.39 -7.60 6.97
N ILE A 28 1.43 -8.09 6.28
CA ILE A 28 2.02 -7.40 5.12
C ILE A 28 1.87 -8.30 3.89
N ILE A 29 1.23 -7.76 2.86
CA ILE A 29 0.98 -8.45 1.59
C ILE A 29 1.99 -7.99 0.54
N VAL A 30 2.73 -8.92 -0.06
CA VAL A 30 3.77 -8.62 -1.06
C VAL A 30 3.63 -9.49 -2.32
N PRO A 31 4.10 -9.01 -3.49
CA PRO A 31 4.30 -9.85 -4.66
C PRO A 31 5.47 -10.84 -4.42
N PRO A 32 5.62 -11.91 -5.23
CA PRO A 32 6.65 -12.94 -5.03
C PRO A 32 8.07 -12.48 -5.39
N ASN A 33 8.25 -11.25 -5.85
CA ASN A 33 9.53 -10.74 -6.35
C ASN A 33 10.50 -10.51 -5.19
N LYS A 34 11.65 -11.20 -5.23
CA LYS A 34 12.73 -11.04 -4.25
C LYS A 34 13.65 -9.84 -4.52
N LEU A 35 13.71 -9.40 -5.79
CA LEU A 35 14.54 -8.27 -6.23
C LEU A 35 13.65 -7.20 -6.88
N ALA A 36 14.07 -5.95 -6.72
CA ALA A 36 13.53 -4.81 -7.46
C ALA A 36 14.05 -4.83 -8.92
N ALA A 37 13.45 -4.00 -9.78
CA ALA A 37 13.74 -3.98 -11.22
C ALA A 37 15.19 -3.59 -11.57
N ASP A 38 15.85 -2.86 -10.67
CA ASP A 38 17.23 -2.40 -10.75
C ASP A 38 18.22 -3.31 -10.01
N GLY A 39 17.76 -4.48 -9.53
CA GLY A 39 18.58 -5.41 -8.77
C GLY A 39 18.72 -5.05 -7.29
N MET A 40 18.07 -3.98 -6.81
CA MET A 40 18.03 -3.69 -5.38
C MET A 40 17.20 -4.73 -4.61
N VAL A 41 17.36 -4.74 -3.28
CA VAL A 41 16.59 -5.57 -2.35
C VAL A 41 15.10 -5.31 -2.58
N GLY A 42 14.33 -6.32 -3.00
CA GLY A 42 12.90 -6.18 -3.22
C GLY A 42 12.13 -6.02 -1.90
N VAL A 43 10.92 -5.46 -1.96
CA VAL A 43 10.06 -5.25 -0.79
C VAL A 43 9.79 -6.54 -0.01
N SER A 44 9.70 -7.71 -0.67
CA SER A 44 9.57 -8.99 0.05
C SER A 44 10.78 -9.28 0.96
N GLU A 45 11.99 -9.03 0.48
CA GLU A 45 13.22 -9.28 1.23
C GLU A 45 13.38 -8.25 2.36
N LEU A 46 12.95 -7.00 2.15
CA LEU A 46 12.86 -5.98 3.21
C LEU A 46 11.97 -6.47 4.36
N VAL A 47 10.79 -7.02 4.04
CA VAL A 47 9.87 -7.55 5.05
C VAL A 47 10.49 -8.71 5.81
N ASP A 48 11.16 -9.64 5.10
CA ASP A 48 11.83 -10.78 5.74
C ASP A 48 12.92 -10.36 6.73
N ARG A 49 13.68 -9.30 6.42
CA ARG A 49 14.79 -8.82 7.25
C ARG A 49 14.34 -7.93 8.41
N CYS A 50 13.36 -7.06 8.19
CA CYS A 50 13.04 -5.98 9.12
C CYS A 50 11.72 -6.19 9.88
N TYR A 51 10.84 -7.09 9.41
CA TYR A 51 9.50 -7.29 9.94
C TYR A 51 9.16 -8.78 10.08
N SER A 52 10.14 -9.58 10.53
CA SER A 52 10.02 -11.04 10.64
C SER A 52 8.94 -11.51 11.62
N THR A 53 8.50 -10.64 12.55
CA THR A 53 7.40 -10.91 13.50
C THR A 53 6.02 -10.63 12.90
N VAL A 54 5.94 -9.87 11.80
CA VAL A 54 4.67 -9.55 11.13
C VAL A 54 4.35 -10.66 10.13
N ARG A 55 3.08 -11.08 10.06
CA ARG A 55 2.66 -12.12 9.11
C ARG A 55 2.85 -11.61 7.68
N LYS A 56 3.80 -12.17 6.95
CA LYS A 56 3.99 -11.93 5.53
C LYS A 56 3.08 -12.85 4.70
N VAL A 57 2.30 -12.27 3.80
CA VAL A 57 1.49 -12.99 2.81
C VAL A 57 2.02 -12.70 1.42
N VAL A 58 2.31 -13.74 0.65
CA VAL A 58 2.75 -13.61 -0.74
C VAL A 58 1.57 -13.89 -1.66
N LEU A 59 1.21 -12.91 -2.49
CA LEU A 59 0.18 -13.07 -3.53
C LEU A 59 0.81 -13.05 -4.91
N ALA A 60 0.24 -13.82 -5.83
CA ALA A 60 0.66 -13.81 -7.23
C ALA A 60 0.59 -12.39 -7.81
N ARG A 61 1.58 -12.03 -8.66
CA ARG A 61 1.68 -10.69 -9.27
C ARG A 61 0.38 -10.24 -9.95
N GLY A 62 -0.36 -11.16 -10.57
CA GLY A 62 -1.65 -10.86 -11.20
C GLY A 62 -2.78 -10.44 -10.25
N CYS A 63 -2.58 -10.51 -8.93
CA CYS A 63 -3.49 -9.92 -7.94
C CYS A 63 -3.25 -8.41 -7.75
N PHE A 64 -2.08 -7.92 -8.13
CA PHE A 64 -1.71 -6.50 -8.08
C PHE A 64 -1.99 -5.87 -9.45
N ASP A 65 -3.28 -5.68 -9.73
CA ASP A 65 -3.77 -5.17 -11.01
C ASP A 65 -4.37 -3.78 -10.76
N ASP A 66 -3.72 -2.76 -11.29
CA ASP A 66 -4.10 -1.36 -11.11
C ASP A 66 -5.44 -1.04 -11.75
N THR A 67 -5.71 -1.64 -12.91
CA THR A 67 -6.97 -1.44 -13.65
C THR A 67 -8.15 -2.00 -12.86
N LYS A 68 -8.00 -3.22 -12.31
CA LYS A 68 -9.00 -3.77 -11.39
C LYS A 68 -9.08 -2.97 -10.10
N GLY A 69 -7.95 -2.47 -9.60
CA GLY A 69 -7.88 -1.58 -8.46
C GLY A 69 -8.72 -0.32 -8.65
N ALA A 70 -8.59 0.38 -9.78
CA ALA A 70 -9.39 1.57 -10.09
C ALA A 70 -10.89 1.29 -10.00
N VAL A 71 -11.35 0.27 -10.73
CA VAL A 71 -12.77 -0.09 -10.79
C VAL A 71 -13.27 -0.50 -9.41
N LEU A 72 -12.47 -1.26 -8.66
CA LEU A 72 -12.80 -1.66 -7.30
C LEU A 72 -12.97 -0.44 -6.38
N ILE A 73 -12.00 0.48 -6.38
CA ILE A 73 -12.08 1.69 -5.55
C ILE A 73 -13.28 2.54 -5.92
N GLN A 74 -13.56 2.71 -7.21
CA GLN A 74 -14.72 3.46 -7.69
C GLN A 74 -16.05 2.88 -7.15
N ASN A 75 -16.16 1.55 -7.10
CA ASN A 75 -17.36 0.87 -6.61
C ASN A 75 -17.47 0.89 -5.08
N LEU A 76 -16.35 0.76 -4.36
CA LEU A 76 -16.34 0.65 -2.91
C LEU A 76 -16.40 2.01 -2.19
N ALA A 77 -15.97 3.09 -2.85
CA ALA A 77 -15.93 4.43 -2.25
C ALA A 77 -17.35 4.94 -1.92
N ALA A 78 -17.55 5.33 -0.66
CA ALA A 78 -18.82 5.83 -0.14
C ALA A 78 -19.20 7.20 -0.72
N GLU A 79 -18.21 8.04 -0.96
CA GLU A 79 -18.34 9.29 -1.71
C GLU A 79 -17.61 9.11 -3.03
N GLU A 80 -18.11 9.73 -4.11
CA GLU A 80 -17.33 9.80 -5.35
C GLU A 80 -15.97 10.40 -5.00
N PRO A 81 -14.87 9.65 -5.15
CA PRO A 81 -13.57 10.19 -4.85
C PRO A 81 -13.33 11.30 -5.86
N LEU A 82 -13.46 12.56 -5.40
CA LEU A 82 -13.24 13.78 -6.19
C LEU A 82 -11.89 13.73 -6.96
N ALA A 83 -10.96 12.92 -6.46
CA ALA A 83 -9.65 12.63 -7.03
C ALA A 83 -9.64 11.67 -8.24
N LEU A 84 -10.62 10.77 -8.42
CA LEU A 84 -10.65 9.82 -9.56
C LEU A 84 -11.23 10.41 -10.84
N GLY A 85 -11.77 11.64 -10.82
CA GLY A 85 -12.36 12.32 -11.98
C GLY A 85 -11.36 12.86 -13.02
N LEU A 86 -10.05 12.64 -12.85
CA LEU A 86 -9.02 13.05 -13.83
C LEU A 86 -8.08 11.88 -14.12
N ASP A 87 -7.94 11.53 -15.41
CA ASP A 87 -6.95 10.57 -15.94
C ASP A 87 -5.52 10.78 -15.39
N THR A 88 -5.21 12.02 -15.00
CA THR A 88 -3.94 12.44 -14.39
C THR A 88 -3.71 11.81 -13.01
N TYR A 89 -4.76 11.68 -12.19
CA TYR A 89 -4.66 11.16 -10.82
C TYR A 89 -4.49 9.64 -10.80
N TYR A 90 -5.15 8.95 -11.73
CA TYR A 90 -4.97 7.51 -11.92
C TYR A 90 -3.51 7.14 -12.17
N LYS A 91 -2.82 7.89 -13.07
CA LYS A 91 -1.40 7.70 -13.35
C LYS A 91 -0.47 7.99 -12.17
N GLN A 92 -0.91 8.79 -11.20
CA GLN A 92 -0.11 9.10 -10.01
C GLN A 92 -0.26 8.06 -8.89
N HIS A 93 -1.30 7.22 -8.94
CA HIS A 93 -1.64 6.28 -7.88
C HIS A 93 -1.82 4.81 -8.34
N TYR A 94 -1.49 4.49 -9.59
CA TYR A 94 -1.69 3.14 -10.15
C TYR A 94 -1.07 2.00 -9.29
N LEU A 95 0.08 2.21 -8.64
CA LEU A 95 0.69 1.19 -7.77
C LEU A 95 -0.10 1.01 -6.46
N SER A 96 -0.61 2.10 -5.88
CA SER A 96 -1.44 1.99 -4.67
C SER A 96 -2.82 1.41 -4.98
N LEU A 97 -3.36 1.64 -6.17
CA LEU A 97 -4.58 0.99 -6.66
C LEU A 97 -4.36 -0.52 -6.87
N ALA A 98 -3.24 -0.92 -7.47
CA ALA A 98 -2.87 -2.34 -7.58
C ALA A 98 -2.73 -3.00 -6.19
N ALA A 99 -2.11 -2.32 -5.24
CA ALA A 99 -2.00 -2.79 -3.86
C ALA A 99 -3.38 -2.91 -3.18
N ALA A 100 -4.29 -1.98 -3.44
CA ALA A 100 -5.65 -2.03 -2.92
C ALA A 100 -6.41 -3.26 -3.45
N ALA A 101 -6.33 -3.53 -4.76
CA ALA A 101 -6.94 -4.71 -5.37
C ALA A 101 -6.48 -6.01 -4.69
N ALA A 102 -5.17 -6.14 -4.50
CA ALA A 102 -4.58 -7.30 -3.83
C ALA A 102 -5.03 -7.42 -2.37
N THR A 103 -5.08 -6.29 -1.65
CA THR A 103 -5.44 -6.23 -0.23
C THR A 103 -6.90 -6.62 0.01
N ILE A 104 -7.83 -6.02 -0.73
CA ILE A 104 -9.26 -6.33 -0.60
C ILE A 104 -9.50 -7.79 -0.96
N LYS A 105 -8.95 -8.27 -2.08
CA LYS A 105 -9.08 -9.67 -2.50
C LYS A 105 -8.58 -10.65 -1.42
N TRP A 106 -7.48 -10.33 -0.74
CA TRP A 106 -6.98 -11.18 0.33
C TRP A 106 -7.85 -11.10 1.58
N ILE A 107 -8.31 -9.90 1.98
CA ILE A 107 -9.21 -9.74 3.14
C ILE A 107 -10.51 -10.55 2.93
N GLU A 108 -11.12 -10.44 1.75
CA GLU A 108 -12.35 -11.15 1.43
C GLU A 108 -12.15 -12.67 1.48
N ALA A 109 -11.04 -13.17 0.91
CA ALA A 109 -10.72 -14.60 0.94
C ALA A 109 -10.34 -15.12 2.33
N GLU A 110 -9.54 -14.38 3.09
CA GLU A 110 -9.04 -14.78 4.41
C GLU A 110 -10.13 -14.71 5.48
N LYS A 111 -11.00 -13.68 5.43
CA LYS A 111 -12.03 -13.46 6.44
C LYS A 111 -13.40 -13.99 6.03
N GLY A 112 -13.59 -14.41 4.78
CA GLY A 112 -14.89 -14.84 4.26
C GLY A 112 -15.92 -13.72 4.25
N VAL A 113 -15.47 -12.48 4.02
CA VAL A 113 -16.33 -11.28 3.98
C VAL A 113 -16.37 -10.71 2.57
N ILE A 114 -17.36 -9.86 2.30
CA ILE A 114 -17.44 -9.08 1.07
C ILE A 114 -17.48 -7.62 1.46
N VAL A 115 -16.65 -6.80 0.83
CA VAL A 115 -16.71 -5.35 1.02
C VAL A 115 -17.81 -4.81 0.11
N THR A 116 -18.85 -4.22 0.71
CA THR A 116 -20.01 -3.77 -0.06
C THR A 116 -19.72 -2.47 -0.80
N ASN A 117 -20.40 -2.23 -1.92
CA ASN A 117 -20.29 -0.97 -2.64
C ASN A 117 -20.64 0.22 -1.74
N HIS A 118 -19.98 1.34 -1.98
CA HIS A 118 -20.17 2.60 -1.27
C HIS A 118 -20.05 2.51 0.26
N SER A 119 -19.21 1.59 0.76
CA SER A 119 -19.04 1.38 2.21
C SER A 119 -17.74 1.93 2.77
N LEU A 120 -16.78 2.31 1.91
CA LEU A 120 -15.45 2.73 2.34
C LEU A 120 -15.23 4.22 2.11
N THR A 121 -14.79 4.94 3.13
CA THR A 121 -14.11 6.22 2.93
C THR A 121 -12.72 5.94 2.36
N VAL A 122 -12.43 6.49 1.18
CA VAL A 122 -11.14 6.32 0.48
C VAL A 122 -10.37 7.63 0.54
N THR A 123 -9.10 7.55 0.91
CA THR A 123 -8.20 8.71 0.95
C THR A 123 -6.94 8.40 0.19
N PHE A 124 -6.48 9.38 -0.59
CA PHE A 124 -5.22 9.31 -1.32
C PHE A 124 -4.22 10.22 -0.62
N ASN A 125 -3.21 9.60 0.00
CA ASN A 125 -2.14 10.30 0.68
C ASN A 125 -0.98 10.44 -0.31
N GLY A 126 -0.82 11.64 -0.88
CA GLY A 126 0.37 12.01 -1.64
C GLY A 126 1.57 12.23 -0.71
N SER A 127 2.79 12.17 -1.27
CA SER A 127 4.03 12.39 -0.52
C SER A 127 4.30 13.86 -0.15
N PHE A 128 3.41 14.79 -0.51
CA PHE A 128 3.73 16.23 -0.50
C PHE A 128 3.21 17.03 0.70
N ASP A 129 2.26 16.49 1.49
CA ASP A 129 1.61 17.27 2.56
C ASP A 129 2.02 16.89 3.98
N HIS A 130 2.93 15.93 4.16
CA HIS A 130 3.38 15.50 5.47
C HIS A 130 4.90 15.52 5.60
N MET A 131 5.39 16.18 6.66
CA MET A 131 6.79 16.13 7.06
C MET A 131 7.15 14.69 7.45
N ASN A 132 8.01 14.03 6.67
CA ASN A 132 8.53 12.71 7.02
C ASN A 132 9.49 12.85 8.22
N ILE A 133 9.01 12.49 9.41
CA ILE A 133 9.86 12.32 10.60
C ILE A 133 10.33 10.87 10.60
N ASP A 134 11.64 10.64 10.70
CA ASP A 134 12.15 9.28 10.79
C ASP A 134 11.78 8.64 12.14
N ALA A 135 11.65 7.32 12.16
CA ALA A 135 11.16 6.63 13.34
C ALA A 135 12.12 6.66 14.54
N THR A 136 13.41 6.94 14.31
CA THR A 136 14.39 7.15 15.40
C THR A 136 14.15 8.50 16.07
N SER A 137 13.76 9.51 15.30
CA SER A 137 13.38 10.82 15.78
C SER A 137 12.11 10.73 16.62
N VAL A 138 11.12 9.91 16.24
CA VAL A 138 9.92 9.67 17.05
C VAL A 138 10.26 9.04 18.42
N GLU A 139 11.13 8.02 18.46
CA GLU A 139 11.54 7.35 19.71
C GLU A 139 12.34 8.28 20.65
N ASN A 140 13.01 9.31 20.13
CA ASN A 140 13.79 10.28 20.92
C ASN A 140 12.98 11.52 21.35
N LEU A 141 11.69 11.57 21.04
CA LEU A 141 10.78 12.65 21.44
C LEU A 141 10.01 12.34 22.74
N GLU A 142 10.13 11.13 23.29
CA GLU A 142 9.69 10.74 24.64
C GLU A 142 10.77 11.01 25.69
#